data_AF-A0A0K8PZX2-F1
#
_entry.id   AF-A0A0K8PZX2-F1
#
_cell.length_a   1.000
_cell.length_b   1.000
_cell.length_c   1.000
_cell.angle_alpha   90.00
_cell.angle_beta   90.00
_cell.angle_gamma   90.00
#
_symmetry.space_group_name_H-M   'P 1'
#
loop_
_entity.id
_entity.type
_entity.pdbx_description
1 polymer ?
#
loop_
_entity_poly.entity_id
_entity_poly.type
_entity_poly.pdbx_seq_one_letter_code
_entity_poly.pdbx_strand_id
1 'polypeptide(L)'
;PAFPPGRAAPAFPRIGPPVKNSDNLDPVTSTASWYARWASRCLSTAAADGAFLAKALFKELLDAGVLGSTKSESGAEIFWISPERLVLKAPSSEDLAAKRHFLSCDTCKVQTPGTETVISQLDGAPCMFIRCPGTLQRASGEDNYYRSLYRSSDMKRVVAREHTSLLDDKTRLDYESKFKSATNDPQAPNVLVATPTLEMGIDIGDLSCVMLASLPSSVASYLQRVGRAGRLTGNSLVLAYVRGRGEHLPKLHDPLSVINGEVRPPATFLDAEEILQRQYTAHIVDRFARDAGRPHPQKATAALGSADKGTFLGDLIAEASDHAEQYLAQFLSQYGELLADSTVESLKTWATPQTDGESSPMARHLVRAARLWEQDVAELEARRKEIDSQLPELEERANQMLHRRTICRRRRLPMPRSSSFPFSCTSSAGTTGFRFWKSMACCPTTPCWTTPSAWTSA
;
A
#
# COMPACT_ATOMS: atom_id res chain seq x y z
N PRO A 1 -12.80 -19.49 -16.89
CA PRO A 1 -12.32 -19.23 -15.51
C PRO A 1 -13.46 -19.44 -14.50
N ALA A 2 -13.29 -20.32 -13.51
CA ALA A 2 -14.29 -20.52 -12.46
C ALA A 2 -14.47 -19.22 -11.65
N PHE A 3 -15.72 -18.85 -11.37
CA PHE A 3 -16.01 -17.70 -10.51
C PHE A 3 -15.43 -17.97 -9.10
N PRO A 4 -14.71 -17.01 -8.48
CA PRO A 4 -14.13 -17.22 -7.16
C PRO A 4 -15.21 -17.56 -6.10
N PRO A 5 -14.93 -18.48 -5.16
CA PRO A 5 -15.87 -18.80 -4.09
C PRO A 5 -16.25 -17.55 -3.29
N GLY A 6 -17.55 -17.38 -3.01
CA GLY A 6 -18.11 -16.23 -2.30
C GLY A 6 -18.43 -15.00 -3.16
N ARG A 7 -18.22 -15.06 -4.49
CA ARG A 7 -18.74 -14.06 -5.43
C ARG A 7 -19.99 -14.59 -6.14
N ALA A 8 -20.94 -13.70 -6.41
CA ALA A 8 -22.11 -14.02 -7.20
C ALA A 8 -21.68 -14.57 -8.57
N ALA A 9 -22.17 -15.76 -8.91
CA ALA A 9 -21.98 -16.38 -10.21
C ALA A 9 -23.33 -16.44 -10.94
N PRO A 10 -23.33 -16.50 -12.28
CA PRO A 10 -24.55 -16.75 -13.03
C PRO A 10 -25.22 -18.04 -12.55
N ALA A 11 -26.52 -17.96 -12.28
CA ALA A 11 -27.32 -19.08 -11.81
C ALA A 11 -28.20 -19.63 -12.94
N PHE A 12 -28.40 -20.95 -12.95
CA PHE A 12 -29.28 -21.60 -13.91
C PHE A 12 -30.72 -21.71 -13.34
N PRO A 13 -31.75 -21.43 -14.15
CA PRO A 13 -33.14 -21.67 -13.75
C PRO A 13 -33.41 -23.14 -13.47
N ARG A 14 -34.25 -23.39 -12.47
CA ARG A 14 -34.50 -24.72 -11.93
C ARG A 14 -35.97 -24.93 -11.53
N ILE A 15 -36.53 -26.09 -11.89
CA ILE A 15 -37.86 -26.56 -11.48
C ILE A 15 -37.71 -27.90 -10.72
N GLY A 16 -38.33 -28.03 -9.55
CA GLY A 16 -38.32 -29.28 -8.76
C GLY A 16 -37.73 -29.13 -7.34
N PRO A 17 -37.28 -30.21 -6.68
CA PRO A 17 -36.85 -30.22 -5.26
C PRO A 17 -35.40 -29.75 -5.05
N PRO A 18 -35.07 -28.98 -4.00
CA PRO A 18 -33.77 -28.31 -3.83
C PRO A 18 -32.57 -29.24 -4.05
N VAL A 19 -31.53 -28.73 -4.72
CA VAL A 19 -30.26 -29.46 -4.91
C VAL A 19 -29.31 -29.03 -3.80
N LYS A 20 -28.65 -29.98 -3.13
CA LYS A 20 -27.69 -29.68 -2.05
C LYS A 20 -26.43 -29.04 -2.65
N ASN A 21 -25.85 -28.06 -1.96
CA ASN A 21 -24.58 -27.40 -2.30
C ASN A 21 -24.54 -26.72 -3.69
N SER A 22 -25.66 -26.16 -4.16
CA SER A 22 -25.74 -25.48 -5.46
C SER A 22 -26.04 -23.98 -5.28
N ASP A 23 -25.00 -23.17 -5.16
CA ASP A 23 -25.14 -21.70 -5.05
C ASP A 23 -25.51 -21.03 -6.39
N ASN A 24 -25.51 -21.80 -7.49
CA ASN A 24 -25.71 -21.30 -8.86
C ASN A 24 -27.02 -21.81 -9.48
N LEU A 25 -28.06 -22.09 -8.69
CA LEU A 25 -29.36 -22.53 -9.21
C LEU A 25 -30.49 -21.70 -8.63
N ASP A 26 -31.26 -21.05 -9.51
CA ASP A 26 -32.37 -20.19 -9.14
C ASP A 26 -33.71 -20.93 -9.29
N PRO A 27 -34.56 -21.00 -8.26
CA PRO A 27 -35.86 -21.65 -8.36
C PRO A 27 -36.79 -20.83 -9.27
N VAL A 28 -37.45 -21.45 -10.25
CA VAL A 28 -38.44 -20.77 -11.10
C VAL A 28 -39.78 -20.62 -10.38
N THR A 29 -40.26 -21.69 -9.74
CA THR A 29 -41.63 -21.80 -9.22
C THR A 29 -41.84 -21.26 -7.80
N SER A 30 -40.79 -20.78 -7.13
CA SER A 30 -40.96 -20.14 -5.82
C SER A 30 -41.62 -18.78 -5.97
N THR A 31 -42.63 -18.45 -5.16
CA THR A 31 -43.28 -17.12 -5.20
C THR A 31 -42.34 -15.97 -4.84
N ALA A 32 -41.20 -16.26 -4.21
CA ALA A 32 -40.13 -15.30 -3.93
C ALA A 32 -39.05 -15.25 -5.03
N SER A 33 -39.14 -16.10 -6.06
CA SER A 33 -38.15 -16.13 -7.13
C SER A 33 -38.19 -14.89 -8.02
N TRP A 34 -37.06 -14.65 -8.69
CA TRP A 34 -36.99 -13.65 -9.74
C TRP A 34 -38.01 -13.91 -10.86
N TYR A 35 -38.07 -15.15 -11.36
CA TYR A 35 -38.93 -15.53 -12.48
C TYR A 35 -40.42 -15.31 -12.15
N ALA A 36 -40.89 -15.77 -10.99
CA ALA A 36 -42.28 -15.63 -10.60
C ALA A 36 -42.69 -14.17 -10.39
N ARG A 37 -41.83 -13.39 -9.73
CA ARG A 37 -42.10 -11.98 -9.43
C ARG A 37 -42.03 -11.11 -10.67
N TRP A 38 -41.07 -11.36 -11.57
CA TRP A 38 -40.96 -10.61 -12.81
C TRP A 38 -42.12 -10.95 -13.76
N ALA A 39 -42.51 -12.23 -13.88
CA ALA A 39 -43.69 -12.64 -14.65
C ALA A 39 -44.99 -11.99 -14.12
N SER A 40 -45.18 -12.00 -12.79
CA SER A 40 -46.31 -11.33 -12.13
C SER A 40 -46.37 -9.83 -12.45
N ARG A 41 -45.22 -9.14 -12.52
CA ARG A 41 -45.16 -7.72 -12.90
C ARG A 41 -45.41 -7.49 -14.38
N CYS A 42 -44.94 -8.37 -15.26
CA CYS A 42 -45.15 -8.22 -16.70
C CYS A 42 -46.62 -8.47 -17.09
N LEU A 43 -47.29 -9.39 -16.40
CA LEU A 43 -48.65 -9.83 -16.72
C LEU A 43 -49.71 -9.25 -15.78
N SER A 44 -49.31 -8.42 -14.80
CA SER A 44 -50.19 -7.84 -13.78
C SER A 44 -51.03 -8.87 -13.01
N THR A 45 -50.41 -10.00 -12.64
CA THR A 45 -51.06 -11.11 -11.90
C THR A 45 -50.49 -11.26 -10.48
N ALA A 46 -51.11 -12.10 -9.65
CA ALA A 46 -50.55 -12.44 -8.34
C ALA A 46 -49.24 -13.25 -8.47
N ALA A 47 -48.38 -13.21 -7.45
CA ALA A 47 -47.08 -13.89 -7.48
C ALA A 47 -47.20 -15.43 -7.59
N ALA A 48 -48.29 -16.02 -7.08
CA ALA A 48 -48.58 -17.44 -7.22
C ALA A 48 -48.87 -17.80 -8.69
N ASP A 49 -49.69 -16.99 -9.36
CA ASP A 49 -49.99 -17.16 -10.79
C ASP A 49 -48.73 -16.92 -11.64
N GLY A 50 -47.92 -15.91 -11.27
CA GLY A 50 -46.63 -15.65 -11.91
C GLY A 50 -45.69 -16.86 -11.86
N ALA A 51 -45.66 -17.59 -10.75
CA ALA A 51 -44.87 -18.82 -10.64
C ALA A 51 -45.40 -19.95 -11.54
N PHE A 52 -46.72 -20.11 -11.64
CA PHE A 52 -47.36 -21.07 -12.53
C PHE A 52 -47.08 -20.74 -14.01
N LEU A 53 -47.26 -19.47 -14.39
CA LEU A 53 -47.03 -18.97 -15.75
C LEU A 53 -45.56 -19.06 -16.15
N ALA A 54 -44.64 -18.72 -15.25
CA ALA A 54 -43.20 -18.92 -15.48
C ALA A 54 -42.88 -20.40 -15.72
N LYS A 55 -43.44 -21.32 -14.93
CA LYS A 55 -43.27 -22.77 -15.15
C LYS A 55 -43.75 -23.20 -16.53
N ALA A 56 -44.93 -22.74 -16.94
CA ALA A 56 -45.50 -23.04 -18.25
C ALA A 56 -44.61 -22.51 -19.38
N LEU A 57 -44.14 -21.26 -19.26
CA LEU A 57 -43.23 -20.66 -20.24
C LEU A 57 -41.94 -21.48 -20.42
N PHE A 58 -41.31 -21.93 -19.34
CA PHE A 58 -40.10 -22.75 -19.43
C PHE A 58 -40.35 -24.08 -20.15
N LYS A 59 -41.53 -24.68 -19.98
CA LYS A 59 -41.93 -25.88 -20.72
C LYS A 59 -42.08 -25.59 -22.22
N GLU A 60 -42.82 -24.54 -22.59
CA GLU A 60 -43.00 -24.16 -23.99
C GLU A 60 -41.67 -23.80 -24.67
N LEU A 61 -40.76 -23.12 -23.95
CA LEU A 61 -39.42 -22.81 -24.45
C LEU A 61 -38.54 -24.06 -24.63
N LEU A 62 -38.75 -25.09 -23.81
CA LEU A 62 -38.08 -26.38 -23.96
C LEU A 62 -38.65 -27.15 -25.17
N ASP A 63 -39.98 -27.18 -25.32
CA ASP A 63 -40.67 -27.86 -26.42
C ASP A 63 -40.38 -27.18 -27.78
N ALA A 64 -40.28 -25.85 -27.80
CA ALA A 64 -39.81 -25.07 -28.95
C ALA A 64 -38.29 -25.20 -29.20
N GLY A 65 -37.59 -25.94 -28.34
CA GLY A 65 -36.16 -26.19 -28.42
C GLY A 65 -35.31 -24.94 -28.22
N VAL A 66 -35.84 -23.85 -27.64
CA VAL A 66 -35.12 -22.61 -27.31
C VAL A 66 -34.15 -22.85 -26.15
N LEU A 67 -34.61 -23.58 -25.14
CA LEU A 67 -33.82 -24.02 -23.99
C LEU A 67 -33.47 -25.50 -24.12
N GLY A 68 -32.36 -25.91 -23.50
CA GLY A 68 -32.09 -27.30 -23.14
C GLY A 68 -32.39 -27.54 -21.66
N SER A 69 -32.61 -28.81 -21.29
CA SER A 69 -32.75 -29.20 -19.89
C SER A 69 -31.88 -30.41 -19.52
N THR A 70 -31.45 -30.46 -18.26
CA THR A 70 -30.73 -31.58 -17.66
C THR A 70 -31.32 -31.88 -16.30
N LYS A 71 -31.51 -33.17 -15.98
CA LYS A 71 -32.00 -33.58 -14.66
C LYS A 71 -30.84 -33.72 -13.66
N SER A 72 -31.01 -33.21 -12.45
CA SER A 72 -30.10 -33.44 -11.33
C SER A 72 -30.30 -34.82 -10.71
N GLU A 73 -29.34 -35.26 -9.90
CA GLU A 73 -29.44 -36.48 -9.09
C GLU A 73 -30.64 -36.46 -8.11
N SER A 74 -31.05 -35.26 -7.68
CA SER A 74 -32.22 -35.06 -6.82
C SER A 74 -33.56 -35.02 -7.59
N GLY A 75 -33.54 -35.24 -8.91
CA GLY A 75 -34.73 -35.25 -9.77
C GLY A 75 -35.23 -33.87 -10.19
N ALA A 76 -34.44 -32.81 -10.00
CA ALA A 76 -34.80 -31.48 -10.45
C ALA A 76 -34.37 -31.22 -11.89
N GLU A 77 -35.18 -30.45 -12.61
CA GLU A 77 -34.88 -30.04 -13.97
C GLU A 77 -34.17 -28.68 -13.98
N ILE A 78 -33.01 -28.64 -14.60
CA ILE A 78 -32.15 -27.45 -14.72
C ILE A 78 -32.12 -27.04 -16.18
N PHE A 79 -32.44 -25.77 -16.45
CA PHE A 79 -32.55 -25.22 -17.80
C PHE A 79 -31.29 -24.46 -18.18
N TRP A 80 -30.88 -24.56 -19.44
CA TRP A 80 -29.70 -23.90 -19.99
C TRP A 80 -29.93 -23.45 -21.44
N ILE A 81 -29.12 -22.51 -21.91
CA ILE A 81 -29.11 -22.04 -23.29
C ILE A 81 -27.88 -22.62 -23.98
N SER A 82 -28.03 -23.15 -25.19
CA SER A 82 -26.89 -23.64 -25.97
C SER A 82 -25.90 -22.49 -26.25
N PRO A 83 -24.60 -22.65 -25.96
CA PRO A 83 -23.60 -21.61 -26.23
C PRO A 83 -23.57 -21.16 -27.69
N GLU A 84 -23.90 -22.06 -28.63
CA GLU A 84 -23.94 -21.78 -30.07
C GLU A 84 -25.03 -20.77 -30.46
N ARG A 85 -26.02 -20.56 -29.57
CA ARG A 85 -27.11 -19.61 -29.77
C ARG A 85 -26.86 -18.26 -29.12
N LEU A 86 -25.75 -18.10 -28.40
CA LEU A 86 -25.37 -16.84 -27.78
C LEU A 86 -24.75 -15.92 -28.83
N VAL A 87 -25.45 -14.83 -29.14
CA VAL A 87 -24.96 -13.81 -30.05
C VAL A 87 -24.32 -12.68 -29.25
N LEU A 88 -23.05 -12.41 -29.52
CA LEU A 88 -22.34 -11.24 -28.99
C LEU A 88 -22.20 -10.20 -30.11
N LYS A 89 -22.75 -9.00 -29.88
CA LYS A 89 -22.61 -7.86 -30.79
C LYS A 89 -21.99 -6.69 -30.06
N ALA A 90 -20.90 -6.15 -30.61
CA ALA A 90 -20.29 -4.93 -30.11
C ALA A 90 -21.04 -3.73 -30.69
N PRO A 91 -21.66 -2.86 -29.86
CA PRO A 91 -22.37 -1.68 -30.36
C PRO A 91 -21.39 -0.61 -30.84
N SER A 92 -21.74 0.10 -31.92
CA SER A 92 -20.99 1.28 -32.39
C SER A 92 -21.27 2.49 -31.48
N SER A 93 -20.39 3.50 -31.48
CA SER A 93 -20.63 4.72 -30.69
C SER A 93 -21.89 5.48 -31.15
N GLU A 94 -22.20 5.42 -32.44
CA GLU A 94 -23.42 6.00 -33.03
C GLU A 94 -24.67 5.29 -32.51
N ASP A 95 -24.68 3.95 -32.49
CA ASP A 95 -25.83 3.17 -32.00
C ASP A 95 -26.07 3.37 -30.50
N LEU A 96 -24.99 3.61 -29.72
CA LEU A 96 -25.09 3.94 -28.30
C LEU A 96 -25.74 5.32 -28.10
N ALA A 97 -25.34 6.33 -28.88
CA ALA A 97 -25.94 7.66 -28.84
C ALA A 97 -27.41 7.62 -29.28
N ALA A 98 -27.73 6.79 -30.28
CA ALA A 98 -29.09 6.55 -30.78
C ALA A 98 -29.98 5.71 -29.85
N LYS A 99 -29.52 5.39 -28.63
CA LYS A 99 -30.28 4.65 -27.59
C LYS A 99 -30.75 3.25 -28.04
N ARG A 100 -29.99 2.58 -28.91
CA ARG A 100 -30.36 1.26 -29.46
C ARG A 100 -29.95 0.07 -28.59
N HIS A 101 -29.08 0.29 -27.60
CA HIS A 101 -28.40 -0.78 -26.87
C HIS A 101 -28.49 -0.73 -25.35
N PHE A 102 -29.12 0.30 -24.79
CA PHE A 102 -29.28 0.45 -23.35
C PHE A 102 -30.72 0.79 -22.97
N LEU A 103 -31.20 0.11 -21.94
CA LEU A 103 -32.38 0.51 -21.17
C LEU A 103 -31.91 1.04 -19.81
N SER A 104 -32.51 2.11 -19.32
CA SER A 104 -32.34 2.59 -17.95
C SER A 104 -33.68 2.58 -17.24
N CYS A 105 -33.70 2.12 -16.00
CA CYS A 105 -34.89 2.22 -15.18
C CYS A 105 -35.15 3.68 -14.78
N ASP A 106 -36.38 4.15 -14.97
CA ASP A 106 -36.82 5.49 -14.56
C ASP A 106 -36.57 5.81 -13.07
N THR A 107 -36.60 4.79 -12.20
CA THR A 107 -36.56 4.89 -10.74
C THR A 107 -35.17 4.63 -10.19
N CYS A 108 -34.62 3.43 -10.36
CA CYS A 108 -33.33 3.06 -9.77
C CYS A 108 -32.12 3.38 -10.65
N LYS A 109 -32.34 3.88 -11.87
CA LYS A 109 -31.31 4.24 -12.87
C LYS A 109 -30.38 3.10 -13.30
N VAL A 110 -30.65 1.85 -12.88
CA VAL A 110 -29.89 0.68 -13.33
C VAL A 110 -29.94 0.59 -14.85
N GLN A 111 -28.78 0.35 -15.47
CA GLN A 111 -28.67 0.18 -16.92
C GLN A 111 -28.66 -1.30 -17.29
N THR A 112 -29.46 -1.67 -18.28
CA THR A 112 -29.53 -3.02 -18.84
C THR A 112 -29.06 -2.97 -20.30
N PRO A 113 -27.87 -3.52 -20.63
CA PRO A 113 -27.40 -3.62 -21.99
C PRO A 113 -28.13 -4.72 -22.76
N GLY A 114 -28.26 -4.57 -24.08
CA GLY A 114 -28.87 -5.57 -24.94
C GLY A 114 -28.61 -5.35 -26.42
N THR A 115 -28.97 -6.33 -27.25
CA THR A 115 -29.06 -6.14 -28.69
C THR A 115 -30.28 -5.28 -29.02
N GLU A 116 -30.30 -4.66 -30.20
CA GLU A 116 -31.41 -3.80 -30.63
C GLU A 116 -32.78 -4.51 -30.54
N THR A 117 -32.82 -5.80 -30.89
CA THR A 117 -34.02 -6.63 -30.74
C THR A 117 -34.47 -6.74 -29.29
N VAL A 118 -33.55 -7.07 -28.38
CA VAL A 118 -33.86 -7.22 -26.94
C VAL A 118 -34.29 -5.88 -26.33
N ILE A 119 -33.61 -4.79 -26.67
CA ILE A 119 -33.97 -3.46 -26.20
C ILE A 119 -35.36 -3.07 -26.68
N SER A 120 -35.69 -3.37 -27.94
CA SER A 120 -37.02 -3.09 -28.49
C SER A 120 -38.13 -3.91 -27.84
N GLN A 121 -37.85 -5.15 -27.44
CA GLN A 121 -38.81 -6.01 -26.74
C GLN A 121 -39.01 -5.64 -25.26
N LEU A 122 -37.98 -5.07 -24.62
CA LEU A 122 -37.99 -4.73 -23.19
C LEU A 122 -38.24 -3.24 -22.90
N ASP A 123 -38.40 -2.42 -23.93
CA ASP A 123 -38.78 -1.01 -23.78
C ASP A 123 -40.18 -0.90 -23.17
N GLY A 124 -40.30 -0.20 -22.04
CA GLY A 124 -41.51 -0.13 -21.23
C GLY A 124 -41.73 -1.33 -20.29
N ALA A 125 -40.86 -2.35 -20.31
CA ALA A 125 -41.00 -3.50 -19.42
C ALA A 125 -40.69 -3.15 -17.94
N PRO A 126 -41.19 -3.93 -16.97
CA PRO A 126 -40.84 -3.75 -15.57
C PRO A 126 -39.33 -3.92 -15.32
N CYS A 127 -38.78 -3.13 -14.39
CA CYS A 127 -37.37 -3.21 -14.02
C CYS A 127 -36.94 -4.64 -13.64
N MET A 128 -35.76 -5.05 -14.12
CA MET A 128 -35.15 -6.36 -13.84
C MET A 128 -34.83 -6.56 -12.35
N PHE A 129 -34.72 -5.48 -11.59
CA PHE A 129 -34.62 -5.57 -10.14
C PHE A 129 -36.02 -5.73 -9.52
N ILE A 130 -36.30 -6.91 -8.97
CA ILE A 130 -37.64 -7.33 -8.53
C ILE A 130 -38.29 -6.33 -7.57
N ARG A 131 -37.51 -5.72 -6.67
CA ARG A 131 -38.00 -4.78 -5.64
C ARG A 131 -38.16 -3.35 -6.15
N CYS A 132 -37.67 -3.02 -7.34
CA CYS A 132 -37.80 -1.69 -7.91
C CYS A 132 -39.13 -1.57 -8.65
N PRO A 133 -40.02 -0.61 -8.31
CA PRO A 133 -41.31 -0.46 -8.98
C PRO A 133 -41.21 0.12 -10.39
N GLY A 134 -40.05 0.66 -10.77
CA GLY A 134 -39.86 1.40 -12.02
C GLY A 134 -39.96 0.56 -13.30
N THR A 135 -39.98 1.29 -14.42
CA THR A 135 -40.04 0.74 -15.78
C THR A 135 -38.75 1.03 -16.55
N LEU A 136 -38.42 0.17 -17.51
CA LEU A 136 -37.25 0.31 -18.38
C LEU A 136 -37.58 1.25 -19.54
N GLN A 137 -36.70 2.21 -19.80
CA GLN A 137 -36.82 3.14 -20.92
C GLN A 137 -35.50 3.21 -21.67
N ARG A 138 -35.55 3.44 -23.00
CA ARG A 138 -34.33 3.61 -23.81
C ARG A 138 -33.43 4.72 -23.27
N ALA A 139 -32.15 4.39 -23.12
CA ALA A 139 -31.12 5.29 -22.64
C ALA A 139 -29.95 5.34 -23.63
N SER A 140 -29.29 6.49 -23.71
CA SER A 140 -28.04 6.62 -24.45
C SER A 140 -26.91 5.99 -23.63
N GLY A 141 -25.99 5.32 -24.32
CA GLY A 141 -24.71 4.92 -23.74
C GLY A 141 -23.67 6.00 -23.97
N GLU A 142 -22.96 6.40 -22.91
CA GLU A 142 -21.78 7.23 -23.04
C GLU A 142 -20.53 6.38 -23.26
N ASP A 143 -19.52 6.96 -23.90
CA ASP A 143 -18.20 6.34 -23.90
C ASP A 143 -17.65 6.36 -22.47
N ASN A 144 -17.14 5.22 -22.01
CA ASN A 144 -16.66 5.08 -20.65
C ASN A 144 -15.18 4.68 -20.64
N TYR A 145 -14.51 4.94 -19.52
CA TYR A 145 -13.09 4.66 -19.34
C TYR A 145 -12.69 3.24 -19.76
N TYR A 146 -13.52 2.23 -19.46
CA TYR A 146 -13.19 0.85 -19.83
C TYR A 146 -13.31 0.62 -21.32
N ARG A 147 -14.30 1.22 -21.99
CA ARG A 147 -14.46 1.12 -23.45
C ARG A 147 -13.32 1.81 -24.18
N SER A 148 -12.89 2.99 -23.73
CA SER A 148 -11.71 3.65 -24.30
C SER A 148 -10.44 2.83 -24.03
N LEU A 149 -10.26 2.30 -22.82
CA LEU A 149 -9.13 1.44 -22.46
C LEU A 149 -9.06 0.19 -23.34
N TYR A 150 -10.17 -0.54 -23.52
CA TYR A 150 -10.19 -1.77 -24.32
C TYR A 150 -10.10 -1.52 -25.83
N ARG A 151 -10.44 -0.32 -26.32
CA ARG A 151 -10.25 0.08 -27.72
C ARG A 151 -8.87 0.66 -27.99
N SER A 152 -8.19 1.15 -26.95
CA SER A 152 -6.85 1.68 -27.07
C SER A 152 -5.85 0.55 -27.29
N SER A 153 -4.93 0.73 -28.24
CA SER A 153 -3.75 -0.13 -28.39
C SER A 153 -2.68 0.17 -27.34
N ASP A 154 -2.82 1.27 -26.60
CA ASP A 154 -1.87 1.74 -25.58
C ASP A 154 -2.26 1.24 -24.18
N MET A 155 -2.38 -0.08 -24.04
CA MET A 155 -2.56 -0.70 -22.72
C MET A 155 -1.25 -0.62 -21.92
N LYS A 156 -1.09 0.44 -21.13
CA LYS A 156 0.06 0.57 -20.23
C LYS A 156 -0.14 -0.27 -18.98
N ARG A 157 0.79 -1.19 -18.71
CA ARG A 157 0.86 -1.91 -17.45
C ARG A 157 1.32 -0.97 -16.36
N VAL A 158 0.73 -1.06 -15.16
CA VAL A 158 1.28 -0.38 -13.98
C VAL A 158 2.45 -1.20 -13.44
N VAL A 159 3.65 -0.63 -13.51
CA VAL A 159 4.89 -1.18 -12.96
C VAL A 159 5.38 -0.22 -11.89
N ALA A 160 5.07 -0.56 -10.63
CA ALA A 160 5.52 0.20 -9.48
C ALA A 160 6.87 -0.30 -8.96
N ARG A 161 7.76 0.63 -8.61
CA ARG A 161 9.02 0.37 -7.90
C ARG A 161 9.20 1.35 -6.76
N GLU A 162 9.90 0.92 -5.72
CA GLU A 162 10.29 1.81 -4.63
C GLU A 162 11.53 2.61 -5.04
N HIS A 163 11.67 3.80 -4.45
CA HIS A 163 12.87 4.63 -4.56
C HIS A 163 13.16 5.22 -3.19
N THR A 164 14.00 4.53 -2.43
CA THR A 164 14.34 4.88 -1.05
C THR A 164 15.85 4.83 -0.87
N SER A 165 16.35 5.46 0.20
CA SER A 165 17.78 5.42 0.54
C SER A 165 18.25 4.05 1.04
N LEU A 166 17.36 3.06 1.14
CA LEU A 166 17.69 1.68 1.51
C LEU A 166 18.09 0.84 0.29
N LEU A 167 17.76 1.30 -0.93
CA LEU A 167 18.20 0.65 -2.16
C LEU A 167 19.67 0.96 -2.43
N ASP A 168 20.36 0.01 -3.05
CA ASP A 168 21.70 0.23 -3.57
C ASP A 168 21.69 1.25 -4.72
N ASP A 169 22.79 1.99 -4.86
CA ASP A 169 22.90 3.06 -5.86
C ASP A 169 22.69 2.56 -7.29
N LYS A 170 23.14 1.34 -7.60
CA LYS A 170 23.00 0.76 -8.93
C LYS A 170 21.54 0.50 -9.28
N THR A 171 20.77 -0.09 -8.37
CA THR A 171 19.32 -0.30 -8.55
C THR A 171 18.57 1.02 -8.65
N ARG A 172 18.92 2.01 -7.81
CA ARG A 172 18.28 3.32 -7.82
C ARG A 172 18.47 4.04 -9.16
N LEU A 173 19.70 4.06 -9.69
CA LEU A 173 20.04 4.65 -10.99
C LEU A 173 19.36 3.91 -12.16
N ASP A 174 19.26 2.59 -12.09
CA ASP A 174 18.55 1.78 -13.08
C ASP A 174 17.06 2.13 -13.13
N TYR A 175 16.40 2.26 -11.97
CA TYR A 175 15.00 2.66 -11.88
C TYR A 175 14.77 4.09 -12.38
N GLU A 176 15.63 5.05 -12.01
CA GLU A 176 15.57 6.42 -12.53
C GLU A 176 15.70 6.47 -14.06
N SER A 177 16.67 5.74 -14.61
CA SER A 177 16.93 5.71 -16.06
C SER A 177 15.77 5.07 -16.82
N LYS A 178 15.28 3.91 -16.37
CA LYS A 178 14.15 3.23 -17.00
C LYS A 178 12.86 4.04 -16.88
N PHE A 179 12.66 4.74 -15.77
CA PHE A 179 11.49 5.60 -15.58
C PHE A 179 11.47 6.74 -16.61
N LYS A 180 12.61 7.37 -16.88
CA LYS A 180 12.72 8.40 -17.95
C LYS A 180 12.40 7.87 -19.33
N SER A 181 12.78 6.63 -19.62
CA SER A 181 12.56 5.99 -20.92
C SER A 181 11.32 5.10 -20.96
N ALA A 182 10.37 5.24 -20.02
CA ALA A 182 9.26 4.31 -19.85
C ALA A 182 8.34 4.19 -21.07
N THR A 183 8.35 5.18 -21.98
CA THR A 183 7.62 5.13 -23.25
C THR A 183 8.11 4.02 -24.19
N ASN A 184 9.37 3.59 -24.06
CA ASN A 184 10.00 2.64 -24.98
C ASN A 184 9.99 1.19 -24.48
N ASP A 185 9.71 0.96 -23.19
CA ASP A 185 9.71 -0.37 -22.58
C ASP A 185 8.45 -0.58 -21.71
N PRO A 186 7.53 -1.49 -22.11
CA PRO A 186 6.35 -1.82 -21.33
C PRO A 186 6.60 -2.38 -19.92
N GLN A 187 7.84 -2.83 -19.62
CA GLN A 187 8.24 -3.32 -18.30
C GLN A 187 9.01 -2.28 -17.47
N ALA A 188 9.30 -1.11 -18.05
CA ALA A 188 9.92 -0.02 -17.30
C ALA A 188 8.97 0.45 -16.18
N PRO A 189 9.52 0.87 -15.03
CA PRO A 189 8.72 1.47 -13.98
C PRO A 189 8.05 2.75 -14.52
N ASN A 190 6.74 2.83 -14.35
CA ASN A 190 5.95 4.04 -14.64
C ASN A 190 5.29 4.61 -13.38
N VAL A 191 5.55 4.00 -12.22
CA VAL A 191 5.20 4.52 -10.90
C VAL A 191 6.40 4.34 -9.98
N LEU A 192 6.88 5.43 -9.39
CA LEU A 192 7.91 5.41 -8.33
C LEU A 192 7.27 5.78 -7.00
N VAL A 193 7.41 4.91 -6.02
CA VAL A 193 7.02 5.18 -4.62
C VAL A 193 8.27 5.59 -3.87
N ALA A 194 8.34 6.85 -3.46
CA ALA A 194 9.54 7.39 -2.86
C ALA A 194 9.33 8.08 -1.51
N THR A 195 10.41 8.16 -0.78
CA THR A 195 10.54 8.99 0.42
C THR A 195 11.09 10.38 0.01
N PRO A 196 11.52 11.25 0.94
CA PRO A 196 12.13 12.54 0.59
C PRO A 196 13.37 12.48 -0.32
N THR A 197 13.84 11.29 -0.70
CA THR A 197 14.94 11.07 -1.64
C THR A 197 14.70 11.71 -3.01
N LEU A 198 13.44 11.87 -3.45
CA LEU A 198 13.12 12.58 -4.69
C LEU A 198 12.82 14.08 -4.51
N GLU A 199 12.91 14.63 -3.30
CA GLU A 199 12.70 16.08 -3.08
C GLU A 199 13.87 16.89 -3.65
N MET A 200 15.09 16.41 -3.41
CA MET A 200 16.33 17.09 -3.79
C MET A 200 16.79 16.74 -5.20
N GLY A 201 17.03 17.78 -6.01
CA GLY A 201 17.93 17.82 -7.17
C GLY A 201 17.75 16.87 -8.36
N ILE A 202 17.31 15.64 -8.17
CA ILE A 202 17.38 14.60 -9.20
C ILE A 202 16.46 14.91 -10.37
N ASP A 203 17.00 14.68 -11.56
CA ASP A 203 16.24 14.72 -12.79
C ASP A 203 15.63 13.33 -12.99
N ILE A 204 14.31 13.23 -12.96
CA ILE A 204 13.52 12.01 -13.25
C ILE A 204 12.65 12.20 -14.50
N GLY A 205 12.92 13.25 -15.29
CA GLY A 205 12.09 13.64 -16.43
C GLY A 205 10.86 14.45 -16.02
N ASP A 206 9.93 14.63 -16.97
CA ASP A 206 8.67 15.34 -16.75
C ASP A 206 7.63 14.41 -16.10
N LEU A 207 7.21 14.70 -14.87
CA LEU A 207 6.13 13.96 -14.23
C LEU A 207 4.78 14.53 -14.67
N SER A 208 3.88 13.69 -15.16
CA SER A 208 2.49 14.10 -15.43
C SER A 208 1.62 14.11 -14.17
N CYS A 209 2.01 13.32 -13.15
CA CYS A 209 1.24 13.17 -11.92
C CYS A 209 2.15 12.99 -10.70
N VAL A 210 1.84 13.68 -9.61
CA VAL A 210 2.48 13.50 -8.29
C VAL A 210 1.41 13.15 -7.26
N MET A 211 1.59 12.02 -6.57
CA MET A 211 0.72 11.57 -5.50
C MET A 211 1.42 11.71 -4.14
N LEU A 212 0.91 12.58 -3.29
CA LEU A 212 1.39 12.78 -1.93
C LEU A 212 0.56 11.90 -0.99
N ALA A 213 1.17 10.83 -0.44
CA ALA A 213 0.52 9.93 0.51
C ALA A 213 0.11 10.61 1.83
N SER A 214 0.75 11.75 2.14
CA SER A 214 0.36 12.68 3.20
C SER A 214 0.76 14.09 2.80
N LEU A 215 0.04 15.08 3.31
CA LEU A 215 0.40 16.49 3.11
C LEU A 215 1.74 16.79 3.80
N PRO A 216 2.73 17.38 3.10
CA PRO A 216 4.01 17.75 3.71
C PRO A 216 3.84 18.70 4.91
N SER A 217 4.79 18.62 5.86
CA SER A 217 4.78 19.47 7.06
C SER A 217 5.11 20.92 6.71
N SER A 218 6.03 21.15 5.77
CA SER A 218 6.46 22.48 5.31
C SER A 218 6.03 22.80 3.86
N VAL A 219 5.86 24.09 3.57
CA VAL A 219 5.60 24.61 2.22
C VAL A 219 6.74 24.28 1.27
N ALA A 220 7.99 24.42 1.73
CA ALA A 220 9.18 24.11 0.93
C ALA A 220 9.17 22.67 0.41
N SER A 221 8.86 21.70 1.28
CA SER A 221 8.79 20.28 0.90
C SER A 221 7.63 20.04 -0.09
N TYR A 222 6.48 20.71 0.09
CA TYR A 222 5.39 20.64 -0.88
C TYR A 222 5.81 21.15 -2.27
N LEU A 223 6.38 22.35 -2.35
CA LEU A 223 6.83 22.95 -3.61
C LEU A 223 7.94 22.13 -4.28
N GLN A 224 8.88 21.58 -3.50
CA GLN A 224 9.96 20.74 -4.04
C GLN A 224 9.45 19.42 -4.61
N ARG A 225 8.41 18.81 -4.01
CA ARG A 225 7.79 17.57 -4.52
C ARG A 225 6.91 17.82 -5.74
N VAL A 226 6.06 18.85 -5.67
CA VAL A 226 5.09 19.15 -6.72
C VAL A 226 5.74 19.82 -7.93
N GLY A 227 6.74 20.69 -7.72
CA GLY A 227 7.49 21.37 -8.78
C GLY A 227 8.36 20.45 -9.66
N ARG A 228 8.25 19.14 -9.49
CA ARG A 228 8.80 18.11 -10.38
C ARG A 228 7.84 17.75 -11.51
N ALA A 229 6.56 18.05 -11.35
CA ALA A 229 5.54 17.73 -12.33
C ALA A 229 5.28 18.92 -13.27
N GLY A 230 4.99 18.61 -14.54
CA GLY A 230 4.59 19.59 -15.55
C GLY A 230 5.70 20.56 -15.96
N ARG A 231 6.98 20.20 -15.82
CA ARG A 231 8.12 21.04 -16.22
C ARG A 231 8.23 21.20 -17.73
N LEU A 232 7.89 20.18 -18.50
CA LEU A 232 8.00 20.20 -19.96
C LEU A 232 6.68 20.59 -20.63
N THR A 233 5.57 20.09 -20.09
CA THR A 233 4.23 20.23 -20.67
C THR A 233 3.40 21.37 -20.08
N GLY A 234 3.81 21.94 -18.94
CA GLY A 234 3.09 23.00 -18.23
C GLY A 234 1.87 22.54 -17.44
N ASN A 235 1.38 21.31 -17.67
CA ASN A 235 0.22 20.75 -16.98
C ASN A 235 0.63 19.53 -16.16
N SER A 236 0.16 19.47 -14.91
CA SER A 236 0.34 18.30 -14.05
C SER A 236 -0.85 18.08 -13.13
N LEU A 237 -1.07 16.82 -12.75
CA LEU A 237 -2.03 16.45 -11.72
C LEU A 237 -1.31 16.24 -10.39
N VAL A 238 -1.76 16.94 -9.36
CA VAL A 238 -1.26 16.76 -7.98
C VAL A 238 -2.39 16.22 -7.12
N LEU A 239 -2.20 15.02 -6.59
CA LEU A 239 -3.15 14.41 -5.67
C LEU A 239 -2.52 14.35 -4.28
N ALA A 240 -3.11 15.04 -3.31
CA ALA A 240 -2.67 14.99 -1.92
C ALA A 240 -3.69 14.28 -1.04
N TYR A 241 -3.27 13.20 -0.40
CA TYR A 241 -4.06 12.51 0.62
C TYR A 241 -3.86 13.23 1.96
N VAL A 242 -4.96 13.68 2.56
CA VAL A 242 -4.95 14.38 3.85
C VAL A 242 -5.63 13.48 4.88
N ARG A 243 -4.95 13.23 6.00
CA ARG A 243 -5.57 12.55 7.14
C ARG A 243 -6.52 13.53 7.83
N GLY A 244 -7.76 13.11 8.06
CA GLY A 244 -8.78 13.93 8.75
C GLY A 244 -8.57 14.09 10.27
N ARG A 245 -7.33 14.16 10.75
CA ARG A 245 -6.96 14.34 12.16
C ARG A 245 -5.55 14.90 12.32
N GLY A 246 -5.27 15.50 13.48
CA GLY A 246 -3.94 16.01 13.84
C GLY A 246 -3.56 17.30 13.09
N GLU A 247 -2.25 17.53 12.94
CA GLU A 247 -1.67 18.76 12.36
C GLU A 247 -2.09 19.03 10.90
N HIS A 248 -2.62 18.03 10.20
CA HIS A 248 -3.06 18.19 8.81
C HIS A 248 -4.52 18.65 8.67
N LEU A 249 -5.35 18.51 9.72
CA LEU A 249 -6.77 18.85 9.65
C LEU A 249 -7.00 20.36 9.42
N PRO A 250 -6.29 21.28 10.09
CA PRO A 250 -6.42 22.72 9.80
C PRO A 250 -6.08 23.06 8.34
N LYS A 251 -5.07 22.37 7.78
CA LYS A 251 -4.62 22.56 6.39
C LYS A 251 -5.67 22.12 5.36
N LEU A 252 -6.65 21.29 5.73
CA LEU A 252 -7.77 20.94 4.87
C LEU A 252 -8.77 22.10 4.73
N HIS A 253 -8.93 22.88 5.80
CA HIS A 253 -9.81 24.07 5.81
C HIS A 253 -9.13 25.31 5.23
N ASP A 254 -7.79 25.35 5.22
CA ASP A 254 -7.00 26.38 4.55
C ASP A 254 -5.87 25.75 3.70
N PRO A 255 -6.20 25.25 2.49
CA PRO A 255 -5.21 24.63 1.61
C PRO A 255 -4.18 25.63 1.05
N LEU A 256 -4.51 26.93 1.01
CA LEU A 256 -3.62 27.96 0.48
C LEU A 256 -2.41 28.19 1.39
N SER A 257 -2.54 27.93 2.69
CA SER A 257 -1.40 27.93 3.63
C SER A 257 -0.25 27.00 3.21
N VAL A 258 -0.53 25.95 2.42
CA VAL A 258 0.47 24.99 1.93
C VAL A 258 0.83 25.23 0.48
N ILE A 259 -0.15 25.53 -0.37
CA ILE A 259 0.05 25.69 -1.82
C ILE A 259 0.72 27.02 -2.15
N ASN A 260 0.31 28.09 -1.47
CA ASN A 260 0.79 29.46 -1.69
C ASN A 260 1.35 30.08 -0.41
N GLY A 261 1.76 29.24 0.54
CA GLY A 261 2.36 29.70 1.79
C GLY A 261 3.77 30.28 1.58
N GLU A 262 4.26 31.02 2.58
CA GLU A 262 5.63 31.54 2.54
C GLU A 262 6.65 30.44 2.84
N VAL A 263 7.69 30.36 2.01
CA VAL A 263 8.84 29.51 2.27
C VAL A 263 9.72 30.20 3.31
N ARG A 264 9.72 29.69 4.54
CA ARG A 264 10.62 30.18 5.59
C ARG A 264 12.07 29.83 5.23
N PRO A 265 12.99 30.81 5.17
CA PRO A 265 14.40 30.52 4.97
C PRO A 265 14.93 29.71 6.17
N PRO A 266 15.89 28.79 5.94
CA PRO A 266 16.52 28.07 7.05
C PRO A 266 17.25 29.07 7.95
N ALA A 267 17.02 28.96 9.27
CA ALA A 267 17.75 29.76 10.25
C ALA A 267 19.08 29.05 10.57
N THR A 268 20.21 29.73 10.35
CA THR A 268 21.53 29.29 10.81
C THR A 268 21.83 29.94 12.15
N PHE A 269 21.86 29.14 13.21
CA PHE A 269 22.26 29.56 14.55
C PHE A 269 23.75 29.27 14.74
N LEU A 270 24.58 30.30 14.66
CA LEU A 270 26.03 30.18 14.88
C LEU A 270 26.38 29.96 16.36
N ASP A 271 25.55 30.47 17.27
CA ASP A 271 25.70 30.32 18.73
C ASP A 271 25.31 28.93 19.27
N ALA A 272 25.00 27.97 18.41
CA ALA A 272 24.69 26.62 18.85
C ALA A 272 25.95 25.94 19.42
N GLU A 273 26.05 25.90 20.76
CA GLU A 273 27.22 25.43 21.48
C GLU A 273 27.65 24.02 21.06
N GLU A 274 26.73 23.07 20.90
CA GLU A 274 27.06 21.70 20.52
C GLU A 274 27.65 21.62 19.10
N ILE A 275 27.19 22.49 18.19
CA ILE A 275 27.75 22.57 16.84
C ILE A 275 29.17 23.12 16.92
N LEU A 276 29.40 24.19 17.69
CA LEU A 276 30.72 24.79 17.87
C LEU A 276 31.70 23.82 18.53
N GLN A 277 31.29 23.09 19.57
CA GLN A 277 32.11 22.05 20.21
C GLN A 277 32.53 20.96 19.21
N ARG A 278 31.61 20.53 18.35
CA ARG A 278 31.88 19.54 17.29
C ARG A 278 32.83 20.09 16.22
N GLN A 279 32.64 21.33 15.79
CA GLN A 279 33.52 21.98 14.81
C GLN A 279 34.90 22.28 15.37
N TYR A 280 35.00 22.66 16.64
CA TYR A 280 36.28 22.84 17.34
C TYR A 280 37.04 21.50 17.45
N THR A 281 36.34 20.42 17.80
CA THR A 281 36.93 19.08 17.78
C THR A 281 37.47 18.72 16.39
N ALA A 282 36.70 18.99 15.33
CA ALA A 282 37.14 18.76 13.94
C ALA A 282 38.33 19.64 13.57
N HIS A 283 38.40 20.89 14.06
CA HIS A 283 39.52 21.80 13.87
C HIS A 283 40.81 21.25 14.47
N ILE A 284 40.73 20.65 15.67
CA ILE A 284 41.88 20.00 16.31
C ILE A 284 42.29 18.76 15.51
N VAL A 285 41.34 17.93 15.08
CA VAL A 285 41.61 16.75 14.24
C VAL A 285 42.32 17.14 12.94
N ASP A 286 41.86 18.22 12.26
CA ASP A 286 42.48 18.72 11.04
C ASP A 286 43.95 19.13 11.29
N ARG A 287 44.22 19.87 12.37
CA ARG A 287 45.59 20.25 12.74
C ARG A 287 46.45 19.05 13.08
N PHE A 288 45.94 18.15 13.90
CA PHE A 288 46.61 16.93 14.30
C PHE A 288 46.99 16.09 13.07
N ALA A 289 46.13 16.09 12.05
CA ALA A 289 46.36 15.38 10.80
C ALA A 289 47.31 16.08 9.81
N ARG A 290 47.79 17.30 10.07
CA ARG A 290 48.77 17.97 9.18
C ARG A 290 50.20 17.49 9.41
N ASP A 291 50.47 16.86 10.55
CA ASP A 291 51.77 16.28 10.85
C ASP A 291 51.86 14.87 10.25
N ALA A 292 52.58 14.76 9.12
CA ALA A 292 52.78 13.50 8.40
C ALA A 292 53.52 12.43 9.21
N GLY A 293 54.16 12.78 10.34
CA GLY A 293 54.82 11.84 11.23
C GLY A 293 53.87 11.09 12.17
N ARG A 294 52.59 11.47 12.23
CA ARG A 294 51.60 10.90 13.16
C ARG A 294 50.85 9.71 12.56
N PRO A 295 50.36 8.77 13.39
CA PRO A 295 49.56 7.65 12.91
C PRO A 295 48.21 8.12 12.37
N HIS A 296 47.94 7.92 11.09
CA HIS A 296 46.65 8.22 10.47
C HIS A 296 45.75 6.98 10.43
N PRO A 297 44.64 6.94 11.18
CA PRO A 297 43.77 5.78 11.21
C PRO A 297 43.01 5.62 9.88
N GLN A 298 43.10 4.43 9.28
CA GLN A 298 42.35 4.05 8.07
C GLN A 298 40.96 3.47 8.37
N LYS A 299 40.70 3.15 9.64
CA LYS A 299 39.45 2.53 10.11
C LYS A 299 38.95 3.28 11.34
N ALA A 300 37.63 3.36 11.49
CA ALA A 300 36.99 3.97 12.67
C ALA A 300 37.47 3.33 13.97
N THR A 301 37.70 2.01 13.98
CA THR A 301 38.19 1.27 15.15
C THR A 301 39.58 1.72 15.60
N ALA A 302 40.45 2.10 14.66
CA ALA A 302 41.79 2.63 14.97
C ALA A 302 41.73 4.09 15.45
N ALA A 303 40.71 4.84 15.03
CA ALA A 303 40.53 6.24 15.41
C ALA A 303 39.86 6.40 16.78
N LEU A 304 38.86 5.57 17.09
CA LEU A 304 37.97 5.74 18.25
C LEU A 304 38.06 4.63 19.29
N GLY A 305 38.76 3.53 18.99
CA GLY A 305 38.68 2.31 19.78
C GLY A 305 39.43 2.32 21.11
N SER A 306 40.26 3.33 21.37
CA SER A 306 40.81 3.58 22.70
C SER A 306 41.18 5.06 22.80
N ALA A 307 41.09 5.59 24.01
CA ALA A 307 41.54 6.93 24.38
C ALA A 307 42.81 6.89 25.25
N ASP A 308 43.49 5.73 25.29
CA ASP A 308 44.74 5.56 26.04
C ASP A 308 45.92 6.23 25.34
N LYS A 309 46.95 6.57 26.11
CA LYS A 309 48.17 7.20 25.57
C LYS A 309 48.84 6.31 24.50
N GLY A 310 49.28 6.91 23.40
CA GLY A 310 49.88 6.19 22.26
C GLY A 310 48.86 5.68 21.24
N THR A 311 47.58 5.97 21.44
CA THR A 311 46.52 5.77 20.44
C THR A 311 46.21 7.09 19.74
N PHE A 312 45.59 7.04 18.55
CA PHE A 312 45.23 8.25 17.81
C PHE A 312 44.42 9.24 18.66
N LEU A 313 43.37 8.75 19.32
CA LEU A 313 42.51 9.61 20.13
C LEU A 313 43.17 10.05 21.44
N GLY A 314 43.96 9.18 22.09
CA GLY A 314 44.70 9.55 23.29
C GLY A 314 45.74 10.64 23.03
N ASP A 315 46.48 10.53 21.93
CA ASP A 315 47.48 11.52 21.52
C ASP A 315 46.81 12.81 21.03
N LEU A 316 45.65 12.72 20.37
CA LEU A 316 44.82 13.88 20.02
C LEU A 316 44.33 14.63 21.26
N ILE A 317 43.86 13.92 22.29
CA ILE A 317 43.41 14.53 23.55
C ILE A 317 44.57 15.19 24.29
N ALA A 318 45.75 14.56 24.31
CA ALA A 318 46.96 15.13 24.89
C ALA A 318 47.35 16.43 24.16
N GLU A 319 47.45 16.37 22.83
CA GLU A 319 47.76 17.53 21.99
C GLU A 319 46.75 18.68 22.21
N ALA A 320 45.46 18.35 22.28
CA ALA A 320 44.40 19.33 22.50
C ALA A 320 44.47 19.97 23.89
N SER A 321 44.95 19.23 24.88
CA SER A 321 45.13 19.74 26.25
C SER A 321 46.36 20.62 26.36
N ASP A 322 47.47 20.22 25.72
CA ASP A 322 48.75 20.92 25.75
C ASP A 322 48.70 22.30 25.04
N HIS A 323 47.86 22.42 24.00
CA HIS A 323 47.74 23.63 23.18
C HIS A 323 46.35 24.26 23.23
N ALA A 324 45.58 23.99 24.29
CA ALA A 324 44.16 24.35 24.38
C ALA A 324 43.90 25.85 24.12
N GLU A 325 44.66 26.73 24.75
CA GLU A 325 44.50 28.20 24.59
C GLU A 325 44.82 28.66 23.16
N GLN A 326 45.92 28.14 22.59
CA GLN A 326 46.37 28.51 21.25
C GLN A 326 45.38 28.07 20.18
N TYR A 327 44.93 26.81 20.23
CA TYR A 327 44.01 26.27 19.23
C TYR A 327 42.63 26.89 19.34
N LEU A 328 42.16 27.14 20.55
CA LEU A 328 40.88 27.80 20.76
C LEU A 328 40.90 29.24 20.24
N ALA A 329 41.95 30.01 20.54
CA ALA A 329 42.07 31.39 20.05
C ALA A 329 42.07 31.44 18.50
N GLN A 330 42.76 30.50 17.85
CA GLN A 330 42.81 30.41 16.39
C GLN A 330 41.52 29.88 15.75
N PHE A 331 40.71 29.12 16.49
CA PHE A 331 39.38 28.72 16.07
C PHE A 331 38.41 29.90 16.16
N LEU A 332 38.36 30.56 17.32
CA LEU A 332 37.49 31.70 17.57
C LEU A 332 37.76 32.89 16.64
N SER A 333 39.03 33.13 16.26
CA SER A 333 39.38 34.22 15.35
C SER A 333 38.76 34.10 13.95
N GLN A 334 38.32 32.89 13.55
CA GLN A 334 37.65 32.67 12.26
C GLN A 334 36.21 33.21 12.23
N TYR A 335 35.60 33.41 13.41
CA TYR A 335 34.22 33.88 13.54
C TYR A 335 34.10 35.39 13.72
N GLY A 336 35.20 36.09 14.05
CA GLY A 336 35.17 37.53 14.31
C GLY A 336 34.18 37.89 15.43
N GLU A 337 33.26 38.80 15.16
CA GLU A 337 32.21 39.28 16.08
C GLU A 337 30.85 38.56 15.91
N LEU A 338 30.82 37.44 15.18
CA LEU A 338 29.56 36.74 14.87
C LEU A 338 29.03 35.85 16.01
N LEU A 339 29.83 35.62 17.05
CA LEU A 339 29.46 34.80 18.21
C LEU A 339 29.18 35.71 19.41
N ALA A 340 28.14 35.39 20.17
CA ALA A 340 27.87 36.05 21.43
C ALA A 340 28.99 35.78 22.45
N ASP A 341 29.31 36.77 23.29
CA ASP A 341 30.34 36.64 24.34
C ASP A 341 30.07 35.45 25.27
N SER A 342 28.80 35.19 25.62
CA SER A 342 28.41 34.05 26.45
C SER A 342 28.75 32.70 25.80
N THR A 343 28.61 32.60 24.47
CA THR A 343 28.94 31.40 23.70
C THR A 343 30.44 31.18 23.66
N VAL A 344 31.20 32.27 23.46
CA VAL A 344 32.67 32.25 23.47
C VAL A 344 33.20 31.78 24.83
N GLU A 345 32.66 32.32 25.93
CA GLU A 345 33.04 31.91 27.29
C GLU A 345 32.65 30.47 27.60
N SER A 346 31.49 30.01 27.14
CA SER A 346 31.08 28.61 27.30
C SER A 346 32.00 27.65 26.54
N LEU A 347 32.40 27.99 25.32
CA LEU A 347 33.34 27.19 24.55
C LEU A 347 34.74 27.18 25.18
N LYS A 348 35.21 28.32 25.70
CA LYS A 348 36.47 28.40 26.49
C LYS A 348 36.41 27.46 27.67
N THR A 349 35.35 27.56 28.47
CA THR A 349 35.15 26.74 29.67
C THR A 349 35.18 25.24 29.34
N TRP A 350 34.61 24.86 28.19
CA TRP A 350 34.58 23.48 27.73
C TRP A 350 35.93 22.96 27.20
N ALA A 351 36.67 23.80 26.47
CA ALA A 351 37.90 23.41 25.80
C ALA A 351 39.12 23.38 26.74
N THR A 352 39.18 24.28 27.73
CA THR A 352 40.33 24.41 28.64
C THR A 352 40.12 23.71 29.99
N PRO A 353 41.20 23.23 30.63
CA PRO A 353 41.17 22.83 32.04
C PRO A 353 40.74 23.98 32.96
N GLN A 354 39.90 23.69 33.95
CA GLN A 354 39.47 24.68 34.95
C GLN A 354 40.38 24.71 36.19
N THR A 355 41.09 23.61 36.43
CA THR A 355 41.98 23.41 37.57
C THR A 355 43.30 22.83 37.07
N ASP A 356 44.42 23.29 37.61
CA ASP A 356 45.74 22.72 37.29
C ASP A 356 45.78 21.22 37.57
N GLY A 357 46.12 20.43 36.55
CA GLY A 357 46.20 18.97 36.61
C GLY A 357 44.90 18.22 36.29
N GLU A 358 43.78 18.91 36.06
CA GLU A 358 42.54 18.27 35.59
C GLU A 358 42.41 18.25 34.07
N SER A 359 41.75 17.22 33.52
CA SER A 359 41.39 17.19 32.10
C SER A 359 40.24 18.14 31.79
N SER A 360 40.33 18.85 30.66
CA SER A 360 39.25 19.73 30.20
C SER A 360 37.91 18.97 30.03
N PRO A 361 36.75 19.65 30.15
CA PRO A 361 35.46 19.04 29.83
C PRO A 361 35.43 18.38 28.44
N MET A 362 36.08 18.96 27.43
CA MET A 362 36.27 18.36 26.11
C MET A 362 37.02 17.03 26.18
N ALA A 363 38.18 16.98 26.84
CA ALA A 363 38.95 15.75 26.99
C ALA A 363 38.13 14.65 27.67
N ARG A 364 37.42 14.98 28.75
CA ARG A 364 36.50 14.05 29.44
C ARG A 364 35.36 13.59 28.53
N HIS A 365 34.81 14.48 27.72
CA HIS A 365 33.77 14.16 26.74
C HIS A 365 34.27 13.16 25.70
N LEU A 366 35.46 13.39 25.13
CA LEU A 366 36.06 12.49 24.13
C LEU A 366 36.38 11.10 24.71
N VAL A 367 36.96 11.03 25.91
CA VAL A 367 37.20 9.76 26.61
C VAL A 367 35.89 9.00 26.86
N ARG A 368 34.84 9.71 27.31
CA ARG A 368 33.52 9.11 27.53
C ARG A 368 32.93 8.61 26.21
N ALA A 369 33.01 9.38 25.13
CA ALA A 369 32.49 9.00 23.83
C ALA A 369 33.20 7.76 23.27
N ALA A 370 34.52 7.65 23.43
CA ALA A 370 35.29 6.48 23.04
C ALA A 370 34.83 5.21 23.78
N ARG A 371 34.66 5.31 25.10
CA ARG A 371 34.17 4.19 25.92
C ARG A 371 32.77 3.74 25.54
N LEU A 372 31.87 4.68 25.27
CA LEU A 372 30.51 4.36 24.79
C LEU A 372 30.55 3.68 23.43
N TRP A 373 31.36 4.19 22.50
CA TRP A 373 31.55 3.58 21.18
C TRP A 373 32.10 2.14 21.29
N GLU A 374 33.07 1.91 22.17
CA GLU A 374 33.64 0.57 22.41
C GLU A 374 32.58 -0.40 22.94
N GLN A 375 31.74 0.05 23.88
CA GLN A 375 30.62 -0.73 24.42
C GLN A 375 29.58 -1.04 23.33
N ASP A 376 29.20 -0.05 22.53
CA ASP A 376 28.23 -0.21 21.45
C ASP A 376 28.73 -1.20 20.39
N VAL A 377 30.00 -1.10 20.00
CA VAL A 377 30.62 -2.04 19.05
C VAL A 377 30.64 -3.45 19.62
N ALA A 378 31.04 -3.63 20.88
CA ALA A 378 31.04 -4.93 21.53
C ALA A 378 29.63 -5.55 21.60
N GLU A 379 28.60 -4.76 21.92
CA GLU A 379 27.21 -5.19 21.95
C GLU A 379 26.72 -5.59 20.55
N LEU A 380 26.97 -4.76 19.53
CA LEU A 380 26.55 -5.03 18.15
C LEU A 380 27.25 -6.26 17.57
N GLU A 381 28.54 -6.45 17.85
CA GLU A 381 29.27 -7.66 17.45
C GLU A 381 28.73 -8.92 18.14
N ALA A 382 28.38 -8.84 19.42
CA ALA A 382 27.75 -9.95 20.14
C ALA A 382 26.38 -10.29 19.54
N ARG A 383 25.53 -9.28 19.28
CA ARG A 383 24.22 -9.48 18.63
C ARG A 383 24.35 -10.04 17.23
N ARG A 384 25.31 -9.55 16.44
CA ARG A 384 25.56 -10.08 15.10
C ARG A 384 25.96 -11.55 15.15
N LYS A 385 26.88 -11.94 16.05
CA LYS A 385 27.28 -13.34 16.24
C LYS A 385 26.09 -14.23 16.63
N GLU A 386 25.21 -13.74 17.49
CA GLU A 386 23.99 -14.47 17.87
C GLU A 386 23.01 -14.62 16.70
N ILE A 387 22.82 -13.57 15.90
CA ILE A 387 21.97 -13.65 14.70
C ILE A 387 22.58 -14.62 13.68
N ASP A 388 23.88 -14.52 13.43
CA ASP A 388 24.60 -15.37 12.47
C ASP A 388 24.56 -16.85 12.91
N SER A 389 24.53 -17.15 14.22
CA SER A 389 24.42 -18.52 14.73
C SER A 389 23.00 -19.10 14.58
N GLN A 390 21.96 -18.27 14.69
CA GLN A 390 20.56 -18.69 14.58
C GLN A 390 20.04 -18.68 13.14
N LEU A 391 20.66 -17.92 12.25
CA LEU A 391 20.20 -17.71 10.88
C LEU A 391 19.96 -19.03 10.10
N PRO A 392 20.85 -20.05 10.16
CA PRO A 392 20.64 -21.29 9.42
C PRO A 392 19.36 -22.05 9.84
N GLU A 393 19.06 -22.11 11.14
CA GLU A 393 17.85 -22.78 11.64
C GLU A 393 16.59 -22.04 11.17
N LEU A 394 16.62 -20.70 11.21
CA LEU A 394 15.50 -19.86 10.79
C LEU A 394 15.23 -19.98 9.29
N GLU A 395 16.29 -20.02 8.47
CA GLU A 395 16.20 -20.26 7.02
C GLU A 395 15.64 -21.64 6.71
N GLU A 396 16.08 -22.68 7.42
CA GLU A 396 15.55 -24.02 7.25
C GLU A 396 14.05 -24.08 7.58
N ARG A 397 13.63 -23.48 8.70
CA ARG A 397 12.22 -23.41 9.10
C ARG A 397 11.37 -22.64 8.09
N ALA A 398 11.88 -21.54 7.55
CA ALA A 398 11.20 -20.77 6.52
C ALA A 398 11.01 -21.60 5.22
N ASN A 399 12.07 -22.31 4.80
CA ASN A 399 12.03 -23.21 3.64
C ASN A 399 11.07 -24.38 3.84
N GLN A 400 11.05 -25.00 5.02
CA GLN A 400 10.09 -26.06 5.36
C GLN A 400 8.63 -25.55 5.34
N MET A 401 8.36 -24.33 5.81
CA MET A 401 7.02 -23.72 5.72
C MET A 401 6.60 -23.42 4.28
N LEU A 402 7.51 -22.91 3.45
CA LEU A 402 7.28 -22.69 2.01
C LEU A 402 7.02 -24.01 1.28
N HIS A 403 7.77 -25.05 1.61
CA HIS A 403 7.59 -26.39 1.05
C HIS A 403 6.23 -26.98 1.45
N ARG A 404 5.82 -26.86 2.73
CA ARG A 404 4.48 -27.25 3.20
C ARG A 404 3.35 -26.49 2.50
N ARG A 405 3.49 -25.18 2.27
CA ARG A 405 2.51 -24.39 1.50
C ARG A 405 2.41 -24.85 0.04
N THR A 406 3.53 -25.21 -0.57
CA THR A 406 3.58 -25.71 -1.95
C THR A 406 2.97 -27.11 -2.07
N ILE A 407 3.21 -28.01 -1.11
CA ILE A 407 2.59 -29.34 -1.03
C ILE A 407 1.07 -29.21 -0.79
N CYS A 408 0.63 -28.31 0.10
CA CYS A 408 -0.79 -28.09 0.38
C CYS A 408 -1.52 -27.48 -0.84
N ARG A 409 -0.83 -26.66 -1.65
CA ARG A 409 -1.33 -26.20 -2.97
C ARG A 409 -1.41 -27.33 -4.00
N ARG A 410 -0.41 -28.23 -4.08
CA ARG A 410 -0.42 -29.38 -5.00
C ARG A 410 -1.47 -30.43 -4.64
N ARG A 411 -1.76 -30.66 -3.35
CA ARG A 411 -2.82 -31.58 -2.89
C ARG A 411 -4.25 -31.07 -3.12
N ARG A 412 -4.45 -29.81 -3.54
CA ARG A 412 -5.76 -29.24 -3.94
C ARG A 412 -6.04 -29.31 -5.45
N LEU A 413 -5.23 -30.05 -6.22
CA LEU A 413 -5.60 -30.48 -7.56
C LEU A 413 -6.35 -31.82 -7.44
N PRO A 414 -7.54 -31.98 -8.06
CA PRO A 414 -8.26 -33.25 -7.99
C PRO A 414 -7.52 -34.29 -8.85
N MET A 415 -7.00 -35.34 -8.21
CA MET A 415 -6.56 -36.55 -8.91
C MET A 415 -7.78 -37.41 -9.26
N PRO A 416 -7.76 -38.15 -10.39
CA PRO A 416 -8.89 -38.95 -10.83
C PRO A 416 -9.08 -40.15 -9.91
N ARG A 417 -10.35 -40.52 -9.70
CA ARG A 417 -10.74 -41.72 -8.95
C ARG A 417 -10.27 -42.98 -9.69
N SER A 418 -9.51 -43.84 -9.01
CA SER A 418 -9.49 -45.27 -9.33
C SER A 418 -9.15 -46.14 -8.11
N SER A 419 -10.06 -47.10 -7.88
CA SER A 419 -9.88 -48.45 -7.30
C SER A 419 -9.23 -48.63 -5.93
N SER A 420 -10.09 -48.86 -4.93
CA SER A 420 -10.11 -50.03 -4.01
C SER A 420 -8.79 -50.71 -3.64
N PHE A 421 -8.41 -50.65 -2.35
CA PHE A 421 -8.01 -51.79 -1.51
C PHE A 421 -8.07 -51.39 -0.02
N PRO A 422 -8.38 -52.31 0.92
CA PRO A 422 -8.63 -51.99 2.32
C PRO A 422 -7.37 -52.17 3.16
N PHE A 423 -7.08 -51.26 4.10
CA PHE A 423 -6.18 -51.57 5.20
C PHE A 423 -6.65 -50.95 6.52
N SER A 424 -6.56 -51.81 7.52
CA SER A 424 -7.05 -51.75 8.90
C SER A 424 -6.46 -50.62 9.73
N CYS A 425 -7.31 -50.03 10.55
CA CYS A 425 -6.96 -49.07 11.59
C CYS A 425 -6.55 -49.83 12.86
N THR A 426 -5.28 -49.80 13.23
CA THR A 426 -4.82 -50.15 14.58
C THR A 426 -4.43 -48.89 15.33
N SER A 427 -5.26 -48.58 16.33
CA SER A 427 -5.02 -47.62 17.38
C SER A 427 -3.91 -48.10 18.32
N SER A 428 -2.92 -47.27 18.59
CA SER A 428 -2.15 -47.34 19.84
C SER A 428 -2.06 -45.95 20.44
N ALA A 429 -2.83 -45.78 21.51
CA ALA A 429 -2.72 -44.69 22.46
C ALA A 429 -1.36 -44.77 23.20
N GLY A 430 -0.79 -43.61 23.49
CA GLY A 430 0.46 -43.44 24.23
C GLY A 430 0.52 -42.03 24.81
N THR A 431 -0.26 -41.85 25.87
CA THR A 431 -0.51 -40.65 26.68
C THR A 431 0.74 -40.21 27.46
N THR A 432 1.07 -38.90 27.43
CA THR A 432 1.22 -37.97 28.59
C THR A 432 1.87 -36.67 28.08
N GLY A 433 1.46 -35.44 28.39
CA GLY A 433 0.40 -34.88 29.21
C GLY A 433 0.86 -33.49 29.63
N PHE A 434 0.14 -32.41 29.28
CA PHE A 434 0.08 -31.17 30.08
C PHE A 434 -1.18 -30.38 29.70
N ARG A 435 -1.95 -29.99 30.73
CA ARG A 435 -3.30 -29.42 30.67
C ARG A 435 -3.27 -27.87 30.66
N PHE A 436 -4.22 -27.31 29.91
CA PHE A 436 -5.05 -26.09 30.15
C PHE A 436 -4.33 -24.72 30.29
N TRP A 437 -4.73 -23.70 29.53
CA TRP A 437 -6.00 -22.96 29.72
C TRP A 437 -6.69 -22.53 28.42
N LYS A 438 -8.04 -22.57 28.46
CA LYS A 438 -9.02 -22.11 27.46
C LYS A 438 -9.19 -20.57 27.53
N SER A 439 -9.51 -19.93 26.40
CA SER A 439 -10.78 -19.21 26.19
C SER A 439 -10.83 -18.65 24.75
N MET A 440 -11.62 -19.26 23.85
CA MET A 440 -12.84 -18.71 23.21
C MET A 440 -12.64 -17.33 22.54
N ALA A 441 -12.56 -17.20 21.21
CA ALA A 441 -13.51 -17.51 20.13
C ALA A 441 -14.65 -16.48 19.95
N CYS A 442 -14.67 -15.94 18.72
CA CYS A 442 -15.79 -15.44 17.91
C CYS A 442 -16.47 -14.12 18.31
N CYS A 443 -16.27 -13.03 17.57
CA CYS A 443 -16.87 -12.64 16.26
C CYS A 443 -18.10 -11.69 16.42
N PRO A 444 -18.53 -10.94 15.39
CA PRO A 444 -18.76 -9.50 15.42
C PRO A 444 -20.26 -9.13 15.35
N THR A 445 -20.62 -7.86 15.58
CA THR A 445 -21.77 -7.16 14.95
C THR A 445 -21.87 -5.69 15.42
N THR A 446 -22.14 -4.79 14.48
CA THR A 446 -22.45 -3.34 14.61
C THR A 446 -23.89 -3.09 15.13
N PRO A 447 -24.40 -1.83 15.15
CA PRO A 447 -24.21 -0.74 16.10
C PRO A 447 -25.53 -0.38 16.83
N CYS A 448 -25.49 0.35 17.96
CA CYS A 448 -26.71 0.94 18.52
C CYS A 448 -26.43 2.34 19.08
N TRP A 449 -27.32 3.26 18.72
CA TRP A 449 -27.41 4.64 19.15
C TRP A 449 -27.76 4.75 20.63
N THR A 450 -27.05 5.60 21.37
CA THR A 450 -27.61 6.34 22.51
C THR A 450 -26.80 7.62 22.77
N THR A 451 -27.52 8.74 22.80
CA THR A 451 -27.12 10.07 23.28
C THR A 451 -26.61 10.07 24.72
N PRO A 452 -25.83 11.09 25.11
CA PRO A 452 -26.06 11.73 26.41
C PRO A 452 -26.22 13.25 26.28
N SER A 453 -27.34 13.71 26.79
CA SER A 453 -27.65 15.09 27.14
C SER A 453 -26.86 15.57 28.36
N ALA A 454 -26.42 16.84 28.27
CA ALA A 454 -26.43 17.86 29.31
C ALA A 454 -25.81 17.56 30.69
N TRP A 455 -24.69 18.24 30.97
CA TRP A 455 -24.38 18.80 32.30
C TRP A 455 -23.89 20.24 32.11
N THR A 456 -24.75 21.20 32.44
CA THR A 456 -24.42 22.60 32.71
C THR A 456 -25.27 23.02 33.89
N SER A 457 -24.64 23.43 34.99
CA SER A 457 -25.27 24.27 36.01
C SER A 457 -24.20 24.91 36.90
N ALA A 458 -23.85 26.15 36.54
CA ALA A 458 -23.49 27.32 37.37
C ALA A 458 -22.53 28.22 36.58
#